data_AF-A0A0S4J8I4-F1
#
_entry.id   AF-A0A0S4J8I4-F1
#
_cell.length_a   1.000
_cell.length_b   1.000
_cell.length_c   1.000
_cell.angle_alpha   90.00
_cell.angle_beta   90.00
_cell.angle_gamma   90.00
#
_symmetry.space_group_name_H-M   'P 1'
#
loop_
_entity.id
_entity.type
_entity.pdbx_description
1 polymer ?
#
loop_
_entity_poly.entity_id
_entity_poly.type
_entity_poly.pdbx_seq_one_letter_code
_entity_poly.pdbx_strand_id
1 'polypeptide(L)'
;MLCDGAEILEVIISVPAPGVPRVYAEEIATVGRSSQVASAVASVSSGSALGRMMATRSMVLCDADSAVGGGVLDLKLEICGVPGEPSVVARSAIVSNLVFVAVAASALLLLASLWAVLAHTSILQSTAVMCMPASLFPALVAVVPSTAASATLLLARLGTSECVASDVVLGIVGLALSTLPAAGFLVLWALRANRWMTSVRDREAATTFHPLVAMLIRTLRRRWEWNTTEGGRKGMERAWPLLLEYRELRYGALDNGVLLVLSIVSVVSGLSGSSGQCRAQCRAWSLVALLLLVAQLVAVIIVQPLTTAFSHLYAISTVSLTCLGVLAQLLFVWAVDSLWLVDAAAACSLAVVGLSLLNTALNAVQLLAAVRRRMVLCFELRLKHAQISVGPDHQNRSLEAVDLLCGDKSLTVEMDAAMLMMMTEDADGELYQPLADGLFWNSDGAAVGTELVEGHSDIIRTDALVERLKAQSYDRYASAKVLAYECNS
;
A
#
# COMPACT_ATOMS: atom_id res chain seq x y z
N MET A 1 15.92 -35.96 -57.90
CA MET A 1 16.81 -35.43 -56.86
C MET A 1 16.28 -34.06 -56.49
N LEU A 2 15.63 -33.96 -55.33
CA LEU A 2 15.03 -32.73 -54.82
C LEU A 2 16.13 -31.86 -54.20
N CYS A 3 16.28 -30.64 -54.69
CA CYS A 3 16.98 -29.56 -53.99
C CYS A 3 15.95 -28.88 -53.08
N ASP A 4 15.71 -29.44 -51.89
CA ASP A 4 15.04 -28.68 -50.83
C ASP A 4 16.02 -27.61 -50.37
N GLY A 5 15.78 -26.37 -50.80
CA GLY A 5 16.52 -25.16 -50.43
C GLY A 5 16.30 -24.77 -48.97
N ALA A 6 16.53 -25.72 -48.05
CA ALA A 6 16.63 -25.43 -46.64
C ALA A 6 17.93 -24.64 -46.42
N GLU A 7 17.83 -23.46 -45.83
CA GLU A 7 18.98 -22.69 -45.39
C GLU A 7 19.77 -23.53 -44.38
N ILE A 8 20.97 -23.99 -44.77
CA ILE A 8 21.77 -24.97 -44.00
C ILE A 8 22.40 -24.33 -42.75
N LEU A 9 22.44 -22.99 -42.65
CA LEU A 9 23.08 -22.30 -41.54
C LEU A 9 22.57 -20.86 -41.37
N GLU A 10 21.71 -20.63 -40.38
CA GLU A 10 21.41 -19.29 -39.87
C GLU A 10 22.38 -18.97 -38.74
N VAL A 11 23.33 -18.06 -38.99
CA VAL A 11 24.26 -17.57 -37.96
C VAL A 11 23.77 -16.20 -37.48
N ILE A 12 23.09 -16.18 -36.34
CA ILE A 12 22.72 -14.93 -35.67
C ILE A 12 23.95 -14.41 -34.92
N ILE A 13 24.68 -13.49 -35.53
CA ILE A 13 25.78 -12.78 -34.87
C ILE A 13 25.19 -11.61 -34.09
N SER A 14 24.89 -11.83 -32.82
CA SER A 14 24.58 -10.76 -31.88
C SER A 14 25.88 -10.02 -31.53
N VAL A 15 26.21 -8.98 -32.29
CA VAL A 15 27.25 -8.03 -31.87
C VAL A 15 26.61 -7.14 -30.81
N PRO A 16 27.02 -7.20 -29.53
CA PRO A 16 26.63 -6.18 -28.59
C PRO A 16 27.26 -4.89 -29.10
N ALA A 17 26.47 -4.06 -29.77
CA ALA A 17 26.86 -2.68 -30.00
C ALA A 17 27.26 -2.12 -28.62
N PRO A 18 28.30 -1.27 -28.52
CA PRO A 18 28.62 -0.57 -27.28
C PRO A 18 27.47 0.40 -26.96
N GLY A 19 26.36 -0.17 -26.52
CA GLY A 19 25.27 0.52 -25.89
C GLY A 19 25.88 1.16 -24.66
N VAL A 20 25.56 2.43 -24.48
CA VAL A 20 25.87 3.17 -23.27
C VAL A 20 25.57 2.25 -22.08
N PRO A 21 26.57 1.86 -21.27
CA PRO A 21 26.36 0.91 -20.20
C PRO A 21 25.31 1.49 -19.26
N ARG A 22 24.11 0.92 -19.29
CA ARG A 22 23.01 1.33 -18.40
C ARG A 22 23.21 0.65 -17.06
N VAL A 23 24.26 1.04 -16.34
CA VAL A 23 24.64 0.46 -15.03
C VAL A 23 23.44 0.41 -14.08
N TYR A 24 22.58 1.43 -14.13
CA TYR A 24 21.41 1.54 -13.25
C TYR A 24 20.14 0.89 -13.79
N ALA A 25 20.09 0.42 -15.03
CA ALA A 25 18.85 -0.12 -15.58
C ALA A 25 18.42 -1.38 -14.83
N GLU A 26 19.30 -2.37 -14.70
CA GLU A 26 18.96 -3.63 -14.06
C GLU A 26 18.60 -3.44 -12.57
N GLU A 27 19.36 -2.61 -11.87
CA GLU A 27 19.10 -2.26 -10.47
C GLU A 27 17.74 -1.58 -10.29
N ILE A 28 17.43 -0.56 -11.09
CA ILE A 28 16.15 0.15 -11.01
C ILE A 28 14.98 -0.80 -11.36
N ALA A 29 15.17 -1.75 -12.26
CA ALA A 29 14.14 -2.74 -12.60
C ALA A 29 13.88 -3.67 -11.41
N THR A 30 14.95 -4.13 -10.76
CA THR A 30 14.89 -5.01 -9.59
C THR A 30 14.24 -4.30 -8.41
N VAL A 31 14.68 -3.07 -8.09
CA VAL A 31 14.10 -2.25 -7.01
C VAL A 31 12.66 -1.88 -7.33
N GLY A 32 12.34 -1.59 -8.58
CA GLY A 32 10.97 -1.32 -9.00
C GLY A 32 10.05 -2.52 -8.77
N ARG A 33 10.49 -3.74 -9.13
CA ARG A 33 9.71 -4.98 -8.93
C ARG A 33 9.51 -5.28 -7.44
N SER A 34 10.55 -5.18 -6.63
CA SER A 34 10.43 -5.40 -5.18
C SER A 34 9.52 -4.36 -4.53
N SER A 35 9.60 -3.10 -4.97
CA SER A 35 8.70 -2.02 -4.53
C SER A 35 7.26 -2.27 -4.96
N GLN A 36 7.04 -2.88 -6.13
CA GLN A 36 5.70 -3.23 -6.62
C GLN A 36 5.05 -4.29 -5.74
N VAL A 37 5.79 -5.31 -5.31
CA VAL A 37 5.32 -6.31 -4.34
C VAL A 37 4.96 -5.65 -3.00
N ALA A 38 5.82 -4.76 -2.49
CA ALA A 38 5.54 -4.04 -1.25
C ALA A 38 4.31 -3.12 -1.38
N SER A 39 4.15 -2.47 -2.52
CA SER A 39 3.01 -1.59 -2.80
C SER A 39 1.68 -2.33 -2.86
N ALA A 40 1.68 -3.58 -3.32
CA ALA A 40 0.50 -4.43 -3.41
C ALA A 40 -0.13 -4.74 -2.04
N VAL A 41 0.63 -4.59 -0.96
CA VAL A 41 0.14 -4.75 0.42
C VAL A 41 -0.24 -3.40 1.04
N ALA A 42 0.36 -2.31 0.58
CA ALA A 42 0.27 -1.00 1.24
C ALA A 42 -0.88 -0.11 0.76
N SER A 43 -1.04 0.13 -0.55
CA SER A 43 -2.09 1.03 -1.07
C SER A 43 -2.27 0.91 -2.59
N VAL A 44 -3.43 1.35 -3.11
CA VAL A 44 -3.71 1.33 -4.56
C VAL A 44 -2.87 2.38 -5.29
N SER A 45 -2.71 3.58 -4.73
CA SER A 45 -2.00 4.69 -5.37
C SER A 45 -0.52 4.40 -5.60
N SER A 46 0.18 3.77 -4.63
CA SER A 46 1.57 3.34 -4.82
C SER A 46 1.74 2.40 -6.01
N GLY A 47 0.84 1.42 -6.15
CA GLY A 47 0.87 0.45 -7.24
C GLY A 47 0.73 1.12 -8.61
N SER A 48 -0.16 2.11 -8.72
CA SER A 48 -0.37 2.86 -9.97
C SER A 48 0.89 3.63 -10.41
N ALA A 49 1.58 4.29 -9.47
CA ALA A 49 2.74 5.13 -9.77
C ALA A 49 3.93 4.29 -10.25
N LEU A 50 4.23 3.19 -9.54
CA LEU A 50 5.25 2.23 -9.95
C LEU A 50 4.88 1.56 -11.28
N GLY A 51 3.59 1.24 -11.47
CA GLY A 51 3.11 0.66 -12.71
C GLY A 51 3.31 1.57 -13.92
N ARG A 52 3.02 2.87 -13.80
CA ARG A 52 3.29 3.86 -14.87
C ARG A 52 4.77 3.94 -15.18
N MET A 53 5.62 3.97 -14.15
CA MET A 53 7.08 4.00 -14.31
C MET A 53 7.58 2.75 -15.04
N MET A 54 7.07 1.56 -14.70
CA MET A 54 7.43 0.32 -15.40
C MET A 54 6.94 0.31 -16.85
N ALA A 55 5.70 0.73 -17.11
CA ALA A 55 5.14 0.74 -18.46
C ALA A 55 5.88 1.73 -19.38
N THR A 56 6.22 2.91 -18.87
CA THR A 56 6.86 3.97 -19.65
C THR A 56 8.35 3.71 -19.89
N ARG A 57 9.04 3.04 -18.96
CA ARG A 57 10.47 2.77 -19.07
C ARG A 57 10.84 1.94 -20.31
N SER A 58 10.02 0.96 -20.68
CA SER A 58 10.32 0.11 -21.84
C SER A 58 9.99 0.75 -23.18
N MET A 59 9.18 1.82 -23.16
CA MET A 59 8.73 2.53 -24.35
C MET A 59 9.89 3.18 -25.13
N VAL A 60 10.95 3.56 -24.43
CA VAL A 60 12.16 4.21 -24.99
C VAL A 60 12.97 3.29 -25.88
N LEU A 61 12.94 1.99 -25.57
CA LEU A 61 13.75 1.02 -26.29
C LEU A 61 13.15 0.70 -27.66
N CYS A 62 11.91 1.13 -27.92
CA CYS A 62 11.15 0.77 -29.12
C CYS A 62 11.21 -0.75 -29.38
N ASP A 63 11.25 -1.51 -28.30
CA ASP A 63 11.43 -2.96 -28.30
C ASP A 63 10.30 -3.56 -27.48
N ALA A 64 9.42 -4.28 -28.16
CA ALA A 64 8.27 -4.94 -27.55
C ALA A 64 8.70 -6.00 -26.54
N ASP A 65 9.85 -6.64 -26.73
CA ASP A 65 10.33 -7.71 -25.87
C ASP A 65 10.83 -7.15 -24.54
N SER A 66 11.51 -6.01 -24.59
CA SER A 66 11.87 -5.24 -23.39
C SER A 66 10.66 -4.66 -22.64
N ALA A 67 9.49 -4.53 -23.28
CA ALA A 67 8.24 -4.09 -22.64
C ALA A 67 7.57 -5.16 -21.79
N VAL A 68 7.83 -6.42 -22.08
CA VAL A 68 7.37 -7.54 -21.26
C VAL A 68 8.40 -7.81 -20.16
N GLY A 69 8.10 -7.29 -18.97
CA GLY A 69 8.73 -7.77 -17.75
C GLY A 69 8.14 -9.09 -17.31
N GLY A 70 8.89 -9.86 -16.52
CA GLY A 70 8.32 -10.96 -15.74
C GLY A 70 7.16 -10.49 -14.86
N GLY A 71 6.42 -11.44 -14.29
CA GLY A 71 5.34 -11.14 -13.35
C GLY A 71 5.81 -10.35 -12.12
N VAL A 72 4.86 -9.83 -11.34
CA VAL A 72 5.15 -9.18 -10.05
C VAL A 72 5.95 -10.12 -9.15
N LEU A 73 5.62 -11.41 -9.20
CA LEU A 73 6.51 -12.51 -8.83
C LEU A 73 6.98 -13.17 -10.12
N ASP A 74 8.28 -13.44 -10.27
CA ASP A 74 8.78 -14.19 -11.42
C ASP A 74 9.01 -15.64 -11.03
N LEU A 75 8.06 -16.52 -11.38
CA LEU A 75 8.14 -17.95 -11.11
C LEU A 75 9.00 -18.70 -12.15
N LYS A 76 9.47 -18.01 -13.21
CA LYS A 76 10.25 -18.59 -14.31
C LYS A 76 9.63 -19.87 -14.87
N LEU A 77 8.32 -19.87 -15.09
CA LEU A 77 7.59 -21.02 -15.62
C LEU A 77 7.84 -21.16 -17.12
N GLU A 78 8.37 -22.31 -17.54
CA GLU A 78 8.58 -22.63 -18.96
C GLU A 78 7.29 -23.24 -19.53
N ILE A 79 6.39 -22.38 -20.02
CA ILE A 79 5.10 -22.82 -20.58
C ILE A 79 5.16 -22.75 -22.10
N CYS A 80 5.49 -23.88 -22.72
CA CYS A 80 5.55 -24.08 -24.18
C CYS A 80 6.59 -23.18 -24.87
N GLY A 81 7.45 -23.71 -25.75
CA GLY A 81 8.50 -22.92 -26.41
C GLY A 81 9.87 -22.96 -25.73
N VAL A 82 10.83 -22.26 -26.32
CA VAL A 82 12.25 -22.33 -25.93
C VAL A 82 12.55 -21.36 -24.78
N PRO A 83 13.30 -21.80 -23.74
CA PRO A 83 13.70 -20.91 -22.65
C PRO A 83 14.41 -19.65 -23.17
N GLY A 84 13.98 -18.48 -22.67
CA GLY A 84 14.53 -17.19 -23.06
C GLY A 84 13.75 -16.47 -24.16
N GLU A 85 12.78 -17.12 -24.81
CA GLU A 85 11.90 -16.41 -25.72
C GLU A 85 10.95 -15.45 -24.98
N PRO A 86 10.69 -14.25 -25.54
CA PRO A 86 9.81 -13.25 -24.92
C PRO A 86 8.36 -13.74 -24.76
N SER A 87 7.91 -14.65 -25.63
CA SER A 87 6.63 -15.35 -25.54
C SER A 87 6.53 -16.17 -24.25
N VAL A 88 7.59 -16.91 -23.90
CA VAL A 88 7.66 -17.72 -22.66
C VAL A 88 7.63 -16.82 -21.43
N VAL A 89 8.38 -15.72 -21.45
CA VAL A 89 8.37 -14.73 -20.36
C VAL A 89 6.97 -14.12 -20.18
N ALA A 90 6.29 -13.77 -21.27
CA ALA A 90 4.93 -13.23 -21.24
C ALA A 90 3.92 -14.22 -20.63
N ARG A 91 3.99 -15.50 -21.03
CA ARG A 91 3.12 -16.57 -20.46
C ARG A 91 3.36 -16.75 -18.97
N SER A 92 4.64 -16.85 -18.57
CA SER A 92 5.06 -16.95 -17.16
C SER A 92 4.55 -15.76 -16.35
N ALA A 93 4.64 -14.54 -16.89
CA ALA A 93 4.20 -13.32 -16.22
C ALA A 93 2.68 -13.32 -15.94
N ILE A 94 1.86 -13.72 -16.92
CA ILE A 94 0.39 -13.80 -16.75
C ILE A 94 0.02 -14.85 -15.69
N VAL A 95 0.57 -16.05 -15.81
CA VAL A 95 0.28 -17.15 -14.85
C VAL A 95 0.76 -16.78 -13.45
N SER A 96 1.95 -16.21 -13.33
CA SER A 96 2.48 -15.80 -12.02
C SER A 96 1.67 -14.67 -11.38
N ASN A 97 1.21 -13.69 -12.16
CA ASN A 97 0.31 -12.65 -11.66
C ASN A 97 -1.06 -13.21 -11.21
N LEU A 98 -1.59 -14.21 -11.91
CA LEU A 98 -2.80 -14.91 -11.50
C LEU A 98 -2.60 -15.65 -10.17
N VAL A 99 -1.47 -16.36 -10.03
CA VAL A 99 -1.09 -17.02 -8.77
C VAL A 99 -0.94 -15.99 -7.65
N PHE A 100 -0.28 -14.85 -7.90
CA PHE A 100 -0.13 -13.78 -6.93
C PHE A 100 -1.48 -13.24 -6.42
N VAL A 101 -2.42 -12.95 -7.33
CA VAL A 101 -3.77 -12.50 -6.97
C VAL A 101 -4.52 -13.58 -6.20
N ALA A 102 -4.41 -14.84 -6.60
CA ALA A 102 -5.04 -15.96 -5.91
C ALA A 102 -4.49 -16.15 -4.47
N VAL A 103 -3.17 -16.02 -4.30
CA VAL A 103 -2.51 -16.07 -2.98
C VAL A 103 -2.96 -14.90 -2.11
N ALA A 104 -3.00 -13.68 -2.65
CA ALA A 104 -3.48 -12.50 -1.93
C ALA A 104 -4.95 -12.65 -1.49
N ALA A 105 -5.82 -13.12 -2.39
CA ALA A 105 -7.21 -13.40 -2.08
C ALA A 105 -7.36 -14.47 -0.99
N SER A 106 -6.59 -15.56 -1.09
CA SER A 106 -6.58 -16.66 -0.12
C SER A 106 -6.10 -16.19 1.26
N ALA A 107 -5.02 -15.40 1.32
CA ALA A 107 -4.50 -14.84 2.56
C ALA A 107 -5.52 -13.94 3.26
N LEU A 108 -6.19 -13.06 2.50
CA LEU A 108 -7.25 -12.22 3.04
C LEU A 108 -8.46 -13.04 3.51
N LEU A 109 -8.82 -14.14 2.81
CA LEU A 109 -9.91 -15.04 3.23
C LEU A 109 -9.54 -15.80 4.50
N LEU A 110 -8.29 -16.27 4.61
CA LEU A 110 -7.77 -16.90 5.82
C LEU A 110 -7.81 -15.93 7.01
N LEU A 111 -7.39 -14.68 6.82
CA LEU A 111 -7.50 -13.63 7.85
C LEU A 111 -8.96 -13.36 8.25
N ALA A 112 -9.90 -13.33 7.30
CA ALA A 112 -11.32 -13.17 7.59
C ALA A 112 -11.88 -14.38 8.35
N SER A 113 -11.47 -15.61 8.00
CA SER A 113 -11.87 -16.83 8.71
C SER A 113 -11.30 -16.88 10.13
N LEU A 114 -10.02 -16.54 10.30
CA LEU A 114 -9.38 -16.43 11.61
C LEU A 114 -10.11 -15.39 12.45
N TRP A 115 -10.42 -14.22 11.90
CA TRP A 115 -11.22 -13.19 12.59
C TRP A 115 -12.60 -13.72 12.99
N ALA A 116 -13.30 -14.42 12.10
CA ALA A 116 -14.61 -15.03 12.39
C ALA A 116 -14.55 -15.97 13.60
N VAL A 117 -13.51 -16.82 13.65
CA VAL A 117 -13.27 -17.75 14.77
C VAL A 117 -12.89 -17.01 16.04
N LEU A 118 -11.96 -16.05 15.97
CA LEU A 118 -11.46 -15.32 17.14
C LEU A 118 -12.54 -14.44 17.79
N ALA A 119 -13.44 -13.87 16.97
CA ALA A 119 -14.50 -12.95 17.38
C ALA A 119 -15.89 -13.60 17.50
N HIS A 120 -16.02 -14.91 17.25
CA HIS A 120 -17.29 -15.63 17.22
C HIS A 120 -18.36 -14.97 16.32
N THR A 121 -17.95 -14.47 15.16
CA THR A 121 -18.84 -13.81 14.17
C THR A 121 -18.99 -14.65 12.91
N SER A 122 -20.03 -14.39 12.12
CA SER A 122 -20.21 -15.06 10.83
C SER A 122 -19.09 -14.66 9.85
N ILE A 123 -18.67 -15.58 8.96
CA ILE A 123 -17.65 -15.32 7.95
C ILE A 123 -18.02 -14.10 7.08
N LEU A 124 -19.31 -13.95 6.73
CA LEU A 124 -19.78 -12.81 5.95
C LEU A 124 -19.54 -11.47 6.67
N GLN A 125 -19.76 -11.41 7.98
CA GLN A 125 -19.47 -10.22 8.78
C GLN A 125 -17.96 -9.97 8.85
N SER A 126 -17.15 -11.00 9.04
CA SER A 126 -15.69 -10.89 9.05
C SER A 126 -15.13 -10.40 7.71
N THR A 127 -15.69 -10.85 6.58
CA THR A 127 -15.28 -10.33 5.26
C THR A 127 -15.64 -8.86 5.09
N ALA A 128 -16.74 -8.38 5.68
CA ALA A 128 -17.06 -6.95 5.71
C ALA A 128 -16.07 -6.16 6.58
N VAL A 129 -15.68 -6.69 7.74
CA VAL A 129 -14.63 -6.09 8.61
C VAL A 129 -13.27 -6.03 7.92
N MET A 130 -12.92 -7.07 7.15
CA MET A 130 -11.72 -7.12 6.29
C MET A 130 -11.89 -6.38 4.96
N CYS A 131 -13.05 -5.74 4.76
CA CYS A 131 -13.37 -4.92 3.60
C CYS A 131 -13.21 -5.65 2.26
N MET A 132 -13.55 -6.93 2.20
CA MET A 132 -13.56 -7.68 0.95
C MET A 132 -14.78 -7.31 0.08
N PRO A 133 -14.62 -7.20 -1.25
CA PRO A 133 -13.42 -7.50 -2.04
C PRO A 133 -12.44 -6.33 -2.23
N ALA A 134 -12.74 -5.12 -1.70
CA ALA A 134 -11.93 -3.92 -1.95
C ALA A 134 -10.48 -4.04 -1.47
N SER A 135 -10.20 -4.82 -0.41
CA SER A 135 -8.84 -5.09 0.05
C SER A 135 -7.96 -5.84 -0.95
N LEU A 136 -8.54 -6.47 -1.98
CA LEU A 136 -7.80 -7.12 -3.07
C LEU A 136 -7.38 -6.15 -4.19
N PHE A 137 -7.97 -4.95 -4.25
CA PHE A 137 -7.69 -3.99 -5.34
C PHE A 137 -6.22 -3.58 -5.44
N PRO A 138 -5.47 -3.30 -4.35
CA PRO A 138 -4.05 -2.98 -4.46
C PRO A 138 -3.25 -4.07 -5.20
N ALA A 139 -3.52 -5.35 -4.91
CA ALA A 139 -2.89 -6.47 -5.60
C ALA A 139 -3.30 -6.55 -7.08
N LEU A 140 -4.59 -6.32 -7.38
CA LEU A 140 -5.07 -6.29 -8.78
C LEU A 140 -4.43 -5.14 -9.57
N VAL A 141 -4.33 -3.94 -9.00
CA VAL A 141 -3.70 -2.78 -9.65
C VAL A 141 -2.21 -3.01 -9.86
N ALA A 142 -1.54 -3.63 -8.88
CA ALA A 142 -0.12 -3.95 -9.00
C ALA A 142 0.18 -4.89 -10.19
N VAL A 143 -0.71 -5.84 -10.52
CA VAL A 143 -0.47 -6.74 -11.66
C VAL A 143 -0.86 -6.18 -13.03
N VAL A 144 -1.63 -5.08 -13.09
CA VAL A 144 -2.12 -4.50 -14.37
C VAL A 144 -1.00 -4.31 -15.39
N PRO A 145 0.14 -3.66 -15.09
CA PRO A 145 1.07 -3.26 -16.12
C PRO A 145 1.76 -4.43 -16.81
N SER A 146 2.28 -5.38 -16.01
CA SER A 146 2.97 -6.56 -16.54
C SER A 146 1.99 -7.53 -17.22
N THR A 147 0.77 -7.67 -16.70
CA THR A 147 -0.25 -8.53 -17.31
C THR A 147 -0.73 -7.96 -18.65
N ALA A 148 -1.01 -6.66 -18.72
CA ALA A 148 -1.48 -6.00 -19.94
C ALA A 148 -0.42 -6.02 -21.04
N ALA A 149 0.84 -5.72 -20.70
CA ALA A 149 1.95 -5.80 -21.64
C ALA A 149 2.13 -7.24 -22.17
N SER A 150 2.20 -8.22 -21.27
CA SER A 150 2.36 -9.64 -21.65
C SER A 150 1.21 -10.12 -22.54
N ALA A 151 -0.04 -9.80 -22.18
CA ALA A 151 -1.20 -10.18 -22.97
C ALA A 151 -1.19 -9.53 -24.36
N THR A 152 -0.81 -8.25 -24.44
CA THR A 152 -0.69 -7.53 -25.72
C THR A 152 0.37 -8.17 -26.60
N LEU A 153 1.52 -8.55 -26.04
CA LEU A 153 2.61 -9.18 -26.80
C LEU A 153 2.19 -10.55 -27.35
N LEU A 154 1.55 -11.39 -26.52
CA LEU A 154 1.06 -12.70 -26.95
C LEU A 154 0.05 -12.58 -28.09
N LEU A 155 -0.91 -11.65 -27.95
CA LEU A 155 -1.93 -11.42 -28.98
C LEU A 155 -1.35 -10.81 -30.26
N ALA A 156 -0.32 -9.99 -30.16
CA ALA A 156 0.37 -9.41 -31.30
C ALA A 156 1.19 -10.43 -32.11
N ARG A 157 1.72 -11.47 -31.45
CA ARG A 157 2.60 -12.49 -32.06
C ARG A 157 1.93 -13.84 -32.32
N LEU A 158 0.58 -13.89 -32.36
CA LEU A 158 -0.17 -15.13 -32.60
C LEU A 158 0.24 -15.85 -33.90
N GLY A 159 0.60 -15.09 -34.94
CA GLY A 159 0.95 -15.66 -36.25
C GLY A 159 2.30 -16.39 -36.29
N THR A 160 3.20 -16.14 -35.33
CA THR A 160 4.55 -16.72 -35.30
C THR A 160 4.75 -17.71 -34.15
N SER A 161 3.73 -17.93 -33.32
CA SER A 161 3.84 -18.78 -32.13
C SER A 161 3.48 -20.23 -32.43
N GLU A 162 4.28 -21.16 -31.90
CA GLU A 162 3.96 -22.59 -31.93
C GLU A 162 2.78 -22.95 -31.01
N CYS A 163 2.45 -22.08 -30.04
CA CYS A 163 1.48 -22.35 -28.98
C CYS A 163 0.26 -21.43 -29.07
N VAL A 164 -0.25 -21.20 -30.29
CA VAL A 164 -1.34 -20.24 -30.59
C VAL A 164 -2.53 -20.36 -29.63
N ALA A 165 -3.02 -21.58 -29.38
CA ALA A 165 -4.19 -21.78 -28.50
C ALA A 165 -3.93 -21.29 -27.06
N SER A 166 -2.74 -21.58 -26.53
CA SER A 166 -2.32 -21.12 -25.19
C SER A 166 -2.20 -19.60 -25.15
N ASP A 167 -1.62 -19.00 -26.19
CA ASP A 167 -1.45 -17.55 -26.28
C ASP A 167 -2.75 -16.79 -26.37
N VAL A 168 -3.72 -17.31 -27.13
CA VAL A 168 -5.07 -16.73 -27.19
C VAL A 168 -5.73 -16.78 -25.82
N VAL A 169 -5.71 -17.94 -25.15
CA VAL A 169 -6.35 -18.09 -23.83
C VAL A 169 -5.68 -17.20 -22.79
N LEU A 170 -4.35 -17.24 -22.67
CA LEU A 170 -3.60 -16.42 -21.73
C LEU A 170 -3.71 -14.93 -22.04
N GLY A 171 -3.69 -14.55 -23.32
CA GLY A 171 -3.92 -13.18 -23.76
C GLY A 171 -5.28 -12.64 -23.34
N ILE A 172 -6.36 -13.41 -23.55
CA ILE A 172 -7.72 -13.02 -23.14
C ILE A 172 -7.82 -12.94 -21.61
N VAL A 173 -7.31 -13.95 -20.89
CA VAL A 173 -7.32 -13.97 -19.42
C VAL A 173 -6.52 -12.80 -18.85
N GLY A 174 -5.36 -12.48 -19.44
CA GLY A 174 -4.53 -11.36 -19.02
C GLY A 174 -5.18 -9.99 -19.26
N LEU A 175 -5.85 -9.79 -20.40
CA LEU A 175 -6.63 -8.58 -20.65
C LEU A 175 -7.84 -8.48 -19.71
N ALA A 176 -8.53 -9.59 -19.43
CA ALA A 176 -9.61 -9.60 -18.45
C ALA A 176 -9.09 -9.22 -17.05
N LEU A 177 -7.99 -9.83 -16.60
CA LEU A 177 -7.39 -9.55 -15.29
C LEU A 177 -6.94 -8.08 -15.15
N SER A 178 -6.33 -7.52 -16.20
CA SER A 178 -5.85 -6.13 -16.20
C SER A 178 -6.97 -5.08 -16.33
N THR A 179 -8.14 -5.45 -16.86
CA THR A 179 -9.32 -4.55 -16.93
C THR A 179 -10.14 -4.55 -15.64
N LEU A 180 -10.01 -5.57 -14.78
CA LEU A 180 -10.80 -5.71 -13.55
C LEU A 180 -10.76 -4.49 -12.61
N PRO A 181 -9.61 -3.84 -12.32
CA PRO A 181 -9.61 -2.68 -11.43
C PRO A 181 -10.43 -1.51 -11.98
N ALA A 182 -10.22 -1.16 -13.25
CA ALA A 182 -10.95 -0.07 -13.90
C ALA A 182 -12.46 -0.37 -13.96
N ALA A 183 -12.83 -1.59 -14.37
CA ALA A 183 -14.22 -2.04 -14.39
C ALA A 183 -14.84 -2.05 -12.97
N GLY A 184 -14.08 -2.46 -11.96
CA GLY A 184 -14.49 -2.48 -10.57
C GLY A 184 -14.85 -1.08 -10.04
N PHE A 185 -14.03 -0.07 -10.35
CA PHE A 185 -14.35 1.33 -10.03
C PHE A 185 -15.60 1.82 -10.75
N LEU A 186 -15.77 1.49 -12.05
CA LEU A 186 -16.94 1.87 -12.83
C LEU A 186 -18.22 1.22 -12.31
N VAL A 187 -18.18 -0.08 -11.98
CA VAL A 187 -19.32 -0.81 -11.40
C VAL A 187 -19.66 -0.25 -10.02
N LEU A 188 -18.66 0.01 -9.18
CA LEU A 188 -18.88 0.60 -7.87
C LEU A 188 -19.53 1.98 -7.98
N TRP A 189 -19.02 2.82 -8.88
CA TRP A 189 -19.59 4.12 -9.16
C TRP A 189 -21.03 4.01 -9.70
N ALA A 190 -21.27 3.19 -10.72
CA ALA A 190 -22.60 3.04 -11.34
C ALA A 190 -23.66 2.55 -10.34
N LEU A 191 -23.31 1.61 -9.46
CA LEU A 191 -24.24 1.08 -8.47
C LEU A 191 -24.50 2.02 -7.28
N ARG A 192 -23.60 2.97 -7.01
CA ARG A 192 -23.62 3.76 -5.76
C ARG A 192 -23.55 5.27 -5.92
N ALA A 193 -23.48 5.78 -7.16
CA ALA A 193 -23.37 7.20 -7.48
C ALA A 193 -24.41 8.08 -6.76
N ASN A 194 -25.64 7.58 -6.61
CA ASN A 194 -26.74 8.36 -6.02
C ASN A 194 -26.88 8.21 -4.50
N ARG A 195 -26.14 7.29 -3.86
CA ARG A 195 -26.30 6.98 -2.43
C ARG A 195 -25.16 7.48 -1.56
N TRP A 196 -23.99 7.73 -2.13
CA TRP A 196 -22.80 8.13 -1.40
C TRP A 196 -22.43 9.55 -1.74
N MET A 197 -22.26 10.38 -0.71
CA MET A 197 -21.85 11.77 -0.86
C MET A 197 -20.58 12.01 -0.05
N THR A 198 -19.71 12.86 -0.59
CA THR A 198 -18.53 13.34 0.14
C THR A 198 -18.90 14.65 0.83
N SER A 199 -18.63 14.73 2.13
CA SER A 199 -18.75 15.95 2.91
C SER A 199 -17.37 16.38 3.39
N VAL A 200 -17.14 17.70 3.40
CA VAL A 200 -15.94 18.27 4.03
C VAL A 200 -16.04 17.98 5.53
N ARG A 201 -14.98 17.43 6.12
CA ARG A 201 -14.94 17.24 7.57
C ARG A 201 -14.76 18.61 8.24
N ASP A 202 -15.69 18.98 9.11
CA ASP A 202 -15.57 20.22 9.87
C ASP A 202 -14.30 20.19 10.72
N ARG A 203 -13.57 21.29 10.62
CA ARG A 203 -12.23 21.41 11.17
C ARG A 203 -12.34 21.86 12.62
N GLU A 204 -12.46 20.89 13.51
CA GLU A 204 -12.18 21.16 14.93
C GLU A 204 -10.72 21.60 15.05
N ALA A 205 -10.53 22.78 15.66
CA ALA A 205 -9.22 23.37 15.89
C ALA A 205 -8.46 22.46 16.85
N ALA A 206 -7.53 21.66 16.32
CA ALA A 206 -6.57 20.94 17.15
C ALA A 206 -5.66 21.98 17.81
N THR A 207 -5.96 22.29 19.06
CA THR A 207 -5.10 23.10 19.93
C THR A 207 -3.93 22.23 20.40
N THR A 208 -2.75 22.84 20.57
CA THR A 208 -1.58 22.33 21.33
C THR A 208 -0.67 21.24 20.73
N PHE A 209 -0.25 21.33 19.46
CA PHE A 209 0.90 20.54 18.95
C PHE A 209 2.01 21.42 18.35
N HIS A 210 3.26 20.93 18.39
CA HIS A 210 4.43 21.54 17.75
C HIS A 210 4.16 21.80 16.25
N PRO A 211 4.60 22.93 15.66
CA PRO A 211 4.20 23.35 14.30
C PRO A 211 4.53 22.33 13.20
N LEU A 212 5.65 21.63 13.29
CA LEU A 212 6.03 20.59 12.32
C LEU A 212 5.13 19.35 12.40
N VAL A 213 4.87 18.87 13.62
CA VAL A 213 3.96 17.75 13.86
C VAL A 213 2.54 18.14 13.44
N ALA A 214 2.11 19.36 13.75
CA ALA A 214 0.83 19.89 13.31
C ALA A 214 0.74 19.97 11.78
N MET A 215 1.83 20.32 11.08
CA MET A 215 1.88 20.30 9.62
C MET A 215 1.77 18.86 9.09
N LEU A 216 2.54 17.91 9.62
CA LEU A 216 2.51 16.50 9.22
C LEU A 216 1.14 15.86 9.46
N ILE A 217 0.57 16.08 10.65
CA ILE A 217 -0.78 15.62 10.96
C ILE A 217 -1.77 16.27 10.00
N ARG A 218 -1.63 17.56 9.68
CA ARG A 218 -2.54 18.24 8.75
C ARG A 218 -2.42 17.72 7.31
N THR A 219 -1.25 17.28 6.86
CA THR A 219 -1.06 16.72 5.52
C THR A 219 -1.57 15.28 5.41
N LEU A 220 -1.40 14.49 6.48
CA LEU A 220 -1.87 13.10 6.56
C LEU A 220 -3.37 13.01 6.92
N ARG A 221 -3.92 14.02 7.60
CA ARG A 221 -5.32 14.02 8.03
C ARG A 221 -6.24 14.09 6.83
N ARG A 222 -7.23 13.21 6.86
CA ARG A 222 -8.27 13.11 5.84
C ARG A 222 -9.17 14.33 5.86
N ARG A 223 -9.30 15.02 4.72
CA ARG A 223 -10.10 16.24 4.56
C ARG A 223 -11.56 15.94 4.26
N TRP A 224 -11.81 14.81 3.61
CA TRP A 224 -13.11 14.39 3.11
C TRP A 224 -13.60 13.15 3.82
N GLU A 225 -14.86 13.16 4.22
CA GLU A 225 -15.55 11.99 4.74
C GLU A 225 -16.66 11.57 3.80
N TRP A 226 -16.82 10.26 3.68
CA TRP A 226 -17.90 9.69 2.90
C TRP A 226 -19.06 9.38 3.83
N ASN A 227 -20.24 9.86 3.45
CA ASN A 227 -21.50 9.63 4.14
C ASN A 227 -22.54 9.07 3.17
N THR A 228 -23.46 8.27 3.68
CA THR A 228 -24.66 7.91 2.92
C THR A 228 -25.67 9.06 2.93
N THR A 229 -26.58 9.08 1.97
CA THR A 229 -27.72 10.03 1.95
C THR A 229 -28.59 9.95 3.21
N GLU A 230 -28.56 8.81 3.91
CA GLU A 230 -29.30 8.58 5.17
C GLU A 230 -28.49 8.99 6.41
N GLY A 231 -27.29 9.57 6.26
CA GLY A 231 -26.41 9.98 7.36
C GLY A 231 -25.68 8.83 8.07
N GLY A 232 -25.92 7.57 7.68
CA GLY A 232 -25.25 6.39 8.21
C GLY A 232 -23.99 5.98 7.45
N ARG A 233 -23.20 5.06 8.02
CA ARG A 233 -22.08 4.36 7.35
C ARG A 233 -22.42 2.96 6.83
N LYS A 234 -23.63 2.47 7.14
CA LYS A 234 -24.07 1.12 6.79
C LYS A 234 -24.03 0.93 5.27
N GLY A 235 -23.42 -0.17 4.83
CA GLY A 235 -23.30 -0.53 3.41
C GLY A 235 -22.08 0.02 2.66
N MET A 236 -21.22 0.81 3.31
CA MET A 236 -19.96 1.30 2.73
C MET A 236 -18.74 0.45 3.10
N GLU A 237 -18.90 -0.44 4.08
CA GLU A 237 -17.83 -1.26 4.69
C GLU A 237 -16.99 -2.01 3.66
N ARG A 238 -17.63 -2.68 2.69
CA ARG A 238 -16.93 -3.47 1.68
C ARG A 238 -16.13 -2.66 0.67
N ALA A 239 -16.45 -1.38 0.49
CA ALA A 239 -15.75 -0.48 -0.41
C ALA A 239 -14.85 0.51 0.35
N TRP A 240 -14.83 0.41 1.68
CA TRP A 240 -14.24 1.41 2.55
C TRP A 240 -12.77 1.72 2.21
N PRO A 241 -11.89 0.74 1.93
CA PRO A 241 -10.49 1.02 1.56
C PRO A 241 -10.37 1.91 0.31
N LEU A 242 -11.21 1.69 -0.70
CA LEU A 242 -11.22 2.52 -1.92
C LEU A 242 -11.74 3.92 -1.63
N LEU A 243 -12.79 4.02 -0.80
CA LEU A 243 -13.35 5.31 -0.40
C LEU A 243 -12.39 6.08 0.51
N LEU A 244 -11.56 5.39 1.31
CA LEU A 244 -10.47 5.97 2.10
C LEU A 244 -9.50 6.74 1.20
N GLU A 245 -9.20 6.23 0.02
CA GLU A 245 -8.20 6.80 -0.88
C GLU A 245 -8.80 7.82 -1.87
N TYR A 246 -9.92 7.46 -2.50
CA TYR A 246 -10.54 8.24 -3.57
C TYR A 246 -11.76 9.03 -3.09
N ARG A 247 -11.77 10.34 -3.37
CA ARG A 247 -12.92 11.24 -3.28
C ARG A 247 -13.85 11.09 -4.48
N GLU A 248 -13.28 10.85 -5.66
CA GLU A 248 -14.04 10.67 -6.91
C GLU A 248 -13.72 9.30 -7.50
N LEU A 249 -14.67 8.37 -7.44
CA LEU A 249 -14.48 6.99 -7.92
C LEU A 249 -14.23 6.92 -9.44
N ARG A 250 -14.78 7.87 -10.21
CA ARG A 250 -14.53 7.97 -11.66
C ARG A 250 -13.05 8.18 -11.96
N TYR A 251 -12.35 8.94 -11.13
CA TYR A 251 -10.91 9.14 -11.29
C TYR A 251 -10.14 7.84 -11.03
N GLY A 252 -10.57 7.01 -10.07
CA GLY A 252 -9.98 5.68 -9.88
C GLY A 252 -10.10 4.80 -11.13
N ALA A 253 -11.24 4.83 -11.82
CA ALA A 253 -11.39 4.15 -13.11
C ALA A 253 -10.48 4.76 -14.20
N LEU A 254 -10.39 6.09 -14.27
CA LEU A 254 -9.53 6.80 -15.23
C LEU A 254 -8.06 6.45 -15.01
N ASP A 255 -7.56 6.52 -13.78
CA ASP A 255 -6.16 6.23 -13.43
C ASP A 255 -5.76 4.80 -13.82
N ASN A 256 -6.60 3.82 -13.46
CA ASN A 256 -6.39 2.43 -13.84
C ASN A 256 -6.53 2.19 -15.36
N GLY A 257 -7.43 2.92 -16.02
CA GLY A 257 -7.59 2.89 -17.47
C GLY A 257 -6.37 3.45 -18.20
N VAL A 258 -5.83 4.59 -17.74
CA VAL A 258 -4.59 5.16 -18.27
C VAL A 258 -3.43 4.20 -18.05
N LEU A 259 -3.33 3.58 -16.87
CA LEU A 259 -2.31 2.57 -16.60
C LEU A 259 -2.38 1.39 -17.59
N LEU A 260 -3.58 0.84 -17.81
CA LEU A 260 -3.82 -0.22 -18.79
C LEU A 260 -3.41 0.21 -20.20
N VAL A 261 -3.86 1.40 -20.65
CA VAL A 261 -3.55 1.92 -21.99
C VAL A 261 -2.06 2.13 -22.16
N LEU A 262 -1.36 2.72 -21.17
CA LEU A 262 0.09 2.90 -21.22
C LEU A 262 0.84 1.58 -21.38
N SER A 263 0.38 0.52 -20.72
CA SER A 263 0.99 -0.82 -20.85
C SER A 263 0.72 -1.50 -22.18
N ILE A 264 -0.43 -1.25 -22.81
CA ILE A 264 -0.69 -1.72 -24.18
C ILE A 264 0.18 -0.93 -25.17
N VAL A 265 0.19 0.40 -25.04
CA VAL A 265 0.90 1.29 -25.96
C VAL A 265 2.42 1.06 -25.86
N SER A 266 2.96 0.71 -24.69
CA SER A 266 4.39 0.40 -24.55
C SER A 266 4.80 -0.81 -25.41
N VAL A 267 3.97 -1.86 -25.48
CA VAL A 267 4.23 -3.01 -26.37
C VAL A 267 4.02 -2.62 -27.84
N VAL A 268 2.92 -1.96 -28.16
CA VAL A 268 2.58 -1.58 -29.55
C VAL A 268 3.63 -0.64 -30.17
N SER A 269 4.31 0.15 -29.34
CA SER A 269 5.41 1.01 -29.77
C SER A 269 6.62 0.24 -30.32
N GLY A 270 6.81 -1.03 -29.92
CA GLY A 270 7.94 -1.87 -30.32
C GLY A 270 7.64 -3.01 -31.30
N LEU A 271 6.40 -3.16 -31.79
CA LEU A 271 6.02 -4.28 -32.68
C LEU A 271 6.45 -4.12 -34.14
N SER A 272 6.99 -2.97 -34.55
CA SER A 272 7.28 -2.69 -35.96
C SER A 272 8.62 -3.29 -36.41
N GLY A 273 8.57 -4.36 -37.20
CA GLY A 273 9.75 -5.08 -37.69
C GLY A 273 10.56 -4.41 -38.82
N SER A 274 10.05 -3.34 -39.45
CA SER A 274 10.81 -2.63 -40.50
C SER A 274 11.61 -1.47 -39.90
N SER A 275 12.93 -1.49 -40.12
CA SER A 275 13.92 -0.61 -39.46
C SER A 275 13.64 0.89 -39.60
N GLY A 276 13.03 1.34 -40.70
CA GLY A 276 12.65 2.74 -40.90
C GLY A 276 11.31 3.13 -40.27
N GLN A 277 10.30 2.25 -40.29
CA GLN A 277 8.94 2.54 -39.82
C GLN A 277 8.83 2.46 -38.29
N CYS A 278 9.68 1.62 -37.67
CA CYS A 278 9.72 1.44 -36.21
C CYS A 278 9.95 2.75 -35.46
N ARG A 279 10.89 3.59 -35.92
CA ARG A 279 11.21 4.84 -35.22
C ARG A 279 10.06 5.84 -35.24
N ALA A 280 9.33 5.96 -36.35
CA ALA A 280 8.19 6.86 -36.45
C ALA A 280 7.03 6.40 -35.55
N GLN A 281 6.75 5.09 -35.55
CA GLN A 281 5.70 4.50 -34.71
C GLN A 281 6.01 4.66 -33.21
N CYS A 282 7.24 4.38 -32.80
CA CYS A 282 7.67 4.54 -31.41
C CYS A 282 7.55 6.00 -30.93
N ARG A 283 7.94 6.97 -31.78
CA ARG A 283 7.76 8.41 -31.50
C ARG A 283 6.28 8.79 -31.36
N ALA A 284 5.43 8.32 -32.26
CA ALA A 284 3.99 8.61 -32.23
C ALA A 284 3.33 8.07 -30.96
N TRP A 285 3.59 6.80 -30.62
CA TRP A 285 3.03 6.18 -29.41
C TRP A 285 3.59 6.77 -28.12
N SER A 286 4.87 7.15 -28.09
CA SER A 286 5.46 7.87 -26.94
C SER A 286 4.83 9.25 -26.75
N LEU A 287 4.52 9.96 -27.85
CA LEU A 287 3.78 11.21 -27.79
C LEU A 287 2.35 11.00 -27.26
N VAL A 288 1.66 9.94 -27.69
CA VAL A 288 0.33 9.59 -27.18
C VAL A 288 0.39 9.30 -25.67
N ALA A 289 1.37 8.52 -25.21
CA ALA A 289 1.58 8.26 -23.79
C ALA A 289 1.83 9.55 -22.98
N LEU A 290 2.67 10.45 -23.51
CA LEU A 290 2.91 11.75 -22.88
C LEU A 290 1.63 12.58 -22.77
N LEU A 291 0.82 12.65 -23.83
CA LEU A 291 -0.46 13.37 -23.83
C LEU A 291 -1.44 12.77 -22.82
N LEU A 292 -1.51 11.44 -22.71
CA LEU A 292 -2.35 10.76 -21.71
C LEU A 292 -1.90 11.10 -20.28
N LEU A 293 -0.60 11.08 -20.00
CA LEU A 293 -0.04 11.43 -18.70
C LEU A 293 -0.27 12.92 -18.35
N VAL A 294 -0.14 13.83 -19.32
CA VAL A 294 -0.44 15.25 -19.13
C VAL A 294 -1.93 15.46 -18.87
N ALA A 295 -2.81 14.81 -19.62
CA ALA A 295 -4.25 14.86 -19.38
C ALA A 295 -4.60 14.32 -17.97
N GLN A 296 -3.94 13.24 -17.56
CA GLN A 296 -4.08 12.69 -16.21
C GLN A 296 -3.59 13.69 -15.14
N LEU A 297 -2.45 14.34 -15.34
CA LEU A 297 -1.91 15.34 -14.42
C LEU A 297 -2.87 16.52 -14.25
N VAL A 298 -3.40 17.03 -15.36
CA VAL A 298 -4.40 18.11 -15.36
C VAL A 298 -5.66 17.66 -14.63
N ALA A 299 -6.15 16.44 -14.88
CA ALA A 299 -7.30 15.88 -14.19
C ALA A 299 -7.06 15.77 -12.68
N VAL A 300 -5.88 15.33 -12.22
CA VAL A 300 -5.53 15.30 -10.80
C VAL A 300 -5.63 16.69 -10.19
N ILE A 301 -4.99 17.68 -10.80
CA ILE A 301 -4.91 19.05 -10.29
C ILE A 301 -6.30 19.69 -10.19
N ILE A 302 -7.13 19.54 -11.23
CA ILE A 302 -8.47 20.16 -11.29
C ILE A 302 -9.45 19.40 -10.39
N VAL A 303 -9.53 18.07 -10.53
CA VAL A 303 -10.56 17.26 -9.88
C VAL A 303 -10.21 16.98 -8.42
N GLN A 304 -8.97 17.16 -7.97
CA GLN A 304 -8.52 16.83 -6.60
C GLN A 304 -9.14 15.50 -6.09
N PRO A 305 -8.87 14.38 -6.79
CA PRO A 305 -9.66 13.17 -6.66
C PRO A 305 -9.36 12.37 -5.38
N LEU A 306 -8.43 12.81 -4.54
CA LEU A 306 -7.95 12.07 -3.37
C LEU A 306 -8.43 12.71 -2.06
N THR A 307 -8.62 11.90 -1.03
CA THR A 307 -9.23 12.36 0.23
C THR A 307 -8.24 13.08 1.17
N THR A 308 -6.94 12.82 1.01
CA THR A 308 -5.86 13.41 1.82
C THR A 308 -5.00 14.36 0.97
N ALA A 309 -4.42 15.38 1.62
CA ALA A 309 -3.53 16.32 0.95
C ALA A 309 -2.20 15.64 0.56
N PHE A 310 -1.68 14.76 1.42
CA PHE A 310 -0.46 14.00 1.14
C PHE A 310 -0.60 13.13 -0.11
N SER A 311 -1.64 12.31 -0.21
CA SER A 311 -1.85 11.46 -1.39
C SER A 311 -2.03 12.29 -2.67
N HIS A 312 -2.64 13.47 -2.56
CA HIS A 312 -2.78 14.40 -3.67
C HIS A 312 -1.44 14.95 -4.16
N LEU A 313 -0.59 15.44 -3.25
CA LEU A 313 0.77 15.88 -3.59
C LEU A 313 1.62 14.74 -4.13
N TYR A 314 1.53 13.55 -3.53
CA TYR A 314 2.19 12.35 -4.02
C TYR A 314 1.78 11.99 -5.45
N ALA A 315 0.47 12.02 -5.76
CA ALA A 315 -0.03 11.76 -7.11
C ALA A 315 0.45 12.79 -8.12
N ILE A 316 0.39 14.09 -7.79
CA ILE A 316 0.91 15.16 -8.66
C ILE A 316 2.41 14.97 -8.92
N SER A 317 3.20 14.75 -7.88
CA SER A 317 4.65 14.58 -8.00
C SER A 317 5.02 13.36 -8.83
N THR A 318 4.40 12.21 -8.56
CA THR A 318 4.70 10.98 -9.31
C THR A 318 4.27 11.07 -10.77
N VAL A 319 3.08 11.60 -11.07
CA VAL A 319 2.64 11.78 -12.47
C VAL A 319 3.53 12.80 -13.18
N SER A 320 3.88 13.92 -12.54
CA SER A 320 4.79 14.92 -13.12
C SER A 320 6.18 14.36 -13.42
N LEU A 321 6.75 13.59 -12.48
CA LEU A 321 8.03 12.91 -12.69
C LEU A 321 7.95 11.88 -13.83
N THR A 322 6.84 11.13 -13.96
CA THR A 322 6.65 10.24 -15.11
C THR A 322 6.50 11.01 -16.43
N CYS A 323 5.80 12.15 -16.45
CA CYS A 323 5.73 13.03 -17.62
C CYS A 323 7.12 13.53 -18.03
N LEU A 324 7.91 14.02 -17.07
CA LEU A 324 9.27 14.49 -17.32
C LEU A 324 10.18 13.36 -17.80
N GLY A 325 10.04 12.16 -17.22
CA GLY A 325 10.75 10.97 -17.68
C GLY A 325 10.44 10.61 -19.14
N VAL A 326 9.15 10.51 -19.49
CA VAL A 326 8.71 10.23 -20.87
C VAL A 326 9.11 11.35 -21.83
N LEU A 327 9.03 12.62 -21.40
CA LEU A 327 9.44 13.75 -22.22
C LEU A 327 10.94 13.71 -22.50
N ALA A 328 11.78 13.47 -21.49
CA ALA A 328 13.23 13.35 -21.66
C ALA A 328 13.58 12.21 -22.63
N GLN A 329 12.89 11.07 -22.52
CA GLN A 329 13.03 9.93 -23.42
C GLN A 329 12.59 10.26 -24.85
N LEU A 330 11.47 10.95 -25.01
CA LEU A 330 10.96 11.39 -26.31
C LEU A 330 11.93 12.38 -26.97
N LEU A 331 12.47 13.34 -26.21
CA LEU A 331 13.46 14.30 -26.67
C LEU A 331 14.78 13.63 -27.07
N PHE A 332 15.21 12.59 -26.35
CA PHE A 332 16.38 11.78 -26.74
C PHE A 332 16.16 11.11 -28.10
N VAL A 333 14.96 10.54 -28.32
CA VAL A 333 14.61 9.89 -29.60
C VAL A 333 14.41 10.91 -30.74
N TRP A 334 14.07 12.16 -30.43
CA TRP A 334 13.78 13.22 -31.42
C TRP A 334 14.99 14.07 -31.80
N ALA A 335 15.68 14.62 -30.80
CA ALA A 335 16.43 15.86 -30.97
C ALA A 335 17.95 15.65 -30.98
N VAL A 336 18.52 14.82 -30.09
CA VAL A 336 19.98 14.69 -29.94
C VAL A 336 20.31 13.39 -29.19
N ASP A 337 21.36 12.67 -29.60
CA ASP A 337 21.99 11.56 -28.86
C ASP A 337 22.69 12.05 -27.56
N SER A 338 22.02 12.90 -26.80
CA SER A 338 22.57 13.52 -25.62
C SER A 338 22.29 12.63 -24.40
N LEU A 339 23.33 11.92 -23.98
CA LEU A 339 23.35 10.98 -22.84
C LEU A 339 22.64 11.51 -21.58
N TRP A 340 22.77 12.81 -21.29
CA TRP A 340 22.19 13.43 -20.09
C TRP A 340 20.65 13.32 -20.03
N LEU A 341 19.94 13.21 -21.16
CA LEU A 341 18.48 13.02 -21.18
C LEU A 341 18.09 11.63 -20.64
N VAL A 342 18.92 10.62 -20.92
CA VAL A 342 18.72 9.25 -20.41
C VAL A 342 18.95 9.23 -18.90
N ASP A 343 19.99 9.92 -18.42
CA ASP A 343 20.28 10.06 -16.98
C ASP A 343 19.17 10.82 -16.26
N ALA A 344 18.64 11.89 -16.86
CA ALA A 344 17.51 12.64 -16.32
C ALA A 344 16.24 11.77 -16.19
N ALA A 345 15.95 10.94 -17.20
CA ALA A 345 14.82 10.01 -17.16
C ALA A 345 15.01 8.90 -16.10
N ALA A 346 16.23 8.40 -15.92
CA ALA A 346 16.59 7.46 -14.86
C ALA A 346 16.42 8.09 -13.47
N ALA A 347 16.88 9.33 -13.29
CA ALA A 347 16.73 10.09 -12.05
C ALA A 347 15.24 10.32 -11.69
N CYS A 348 14.41 10.69 -12.68
CA CYS A 348 12.96 10.81 -12.47
C CYS A 348 12.33 9.48 -12.03
N SER A 349 12.74 8.37 -12.65
CA SER A 349 12.26 7.03 -12.29
C SER A 349 12.67 6.62 -10.87
N LEU A 350 13.92 6.91 -10.49
CA LEU A 350 14.42 6.66 -9.14
C LEU A 350 13.68 7.52 -8.10
N ALA A 351 13.39 8.78 -8.42
CA ALA A 351 12.59 9.65 -7.56
C ALA A 351 11.16 9.12 -7.37
N VAL A 352 10.52 8.59 -8.41
CA VAL A 352 9.20 7.93 -8.30
C VAL A 352 9.26 6.71 -7.39
N VAL A 353 10.31 5.88 -7.50
CA VAL A 353 10.53 4.73 -6.62
C VAL A 353 10.71 5.20 -5.17
N GLY A 354 11.55 6.20 -4.92
CA GLY A 354 11.77 6.76 -3.59
C GLY A 354 10.49 7.32 -2.94
N LEU A 355 9.71 8.10 -3.68
CA LEU A 355 8.41 8.59 -3.22
C LEU A 355 7.44 7.42 -2.92
N SER A 356 7.47 6.37 -3.73
CA SER A 356 6.59 5.19 -3.55
C SER A 356 6.98 4.38 -2.32
N LEU A 357 8.29 4.24 -2.03
CA LEU A 357 8.79 3.64 -0.81
C LEU A 357 8.38 4.46 0.43
N LEU A 358 8.48 5.78 0.36
CA LEU A 358 8.03 6.67 1.44
C LEU A 358 6.52 6.51 1.71
N ASN A 359 5.69 6.51 0.67
CA ASN A 359 4.24 6.28 0.81
C ASN A 359 3.96 4.88 1.39
N THR A 360 4.70 3.86 0.95
CA THR A 360 4.57 2.49 1.46
C THR A 360 4.93 2.39 2.94
N ALA A 361 5.99 3.06 3.38
CA ALA A 361 6.37 3.13 4.80
C ALA A 361 5.28 3.80 5.66
N LEU A 362 4.72 4.91 5.20
CA LEU A 362 3.62 5.60 5.91
C LEU A 362 2.37 4.70 6.03
N ASN A 363 2.01 4.00 4.95
CA ASN A 363 0.90 3.05 4.96
C ASN A 363 1.17 1.84 5.87
N ALA A 364 2.42 1.36 5.93
CA ALA A 364 2.80 0.27 6.83
C ALA A 364 2.63 0.67 8.31
N VAL A 365 3.01 1.90 8.68
CA VAL A 365 2.78 2.44 10.03
C VAL A 365 1.28 2.50 10.34
N GLN A 366 0.46 3.01 9.42
CA GLN A 366 -0.99 3.07 9.59
C GLN A 366 -1.62 1.68 9.70
N LEU A 367 -1.14 0.71 8.91
CA LEU A 367 -1.58 -0.68 8.97
C LEU A 367 -1.24 -1.30 10.32
N LEU A 368 -0.01 -1.11 10.82
CA LEU A 368 0.41 -1.62 12.12
C LEU A 368 -0.47 -1.04 13.25
N ALA A 369 -0.73 0.26 13.22
CA ALA A 369 -1.63 0.92 14.17
C ALA A 369 -3.07 0.38 14.07
N ALA A 370 -3.58 0.11 12.87
CA ALA A 370 -4.90 -0.50 12.67
C ALA A 370 -4.97 -1.95 13.18
N VAL A 371 -3.93 -2.75 12.92
CA VAL A 371 -3.83 -4.14 13.40
C VAL A 371 -3.76 -4.17 14.93
N ARG A 372 -2.94 -3.31 15.55
CA ARG A 372 -2.87 -3.17 17.01
C ARG A 372 -4.24 -2.85 17.61
N ARG A 373 -4.96 -1.87 17.07
CA ARG A 373 -6.32 -1.51 17.52
C ARG A 373 -7.29 -2.69 17.43
N ARG A 374 -7.24 -3.44 16.32
CA ARG A 374 -8.08 -4.63 16.13
C ARG A 374 -7.72 -5.77 17.09
N MET A 375 -6.43 -5.98 17.37
CA MET A 375 -5.99 -6.96 18.36
C MET A 375 -6.51 -6.62 19.76
N VAL A 376 -6.35 -5.37 20.21
CA VAL A 376 -6.86 -4.92 21.52
C VAL A 376 -8.37 -5.13 21.63
N LEU A 377 -9.14 -4.72 20.61
CA LEU A 377 -10.59 -4.91 20.58
C LEU A 377 -10.99 -6.40 20.60
N CYS A 378 -10.23 -7.24 19.91
CA CYS A 378 -10.43 -8.70 19.96
C CYS A 378 -10.17 -9.27 21.36
N PHE A 379 -9.14 -8.79 22.06
CA PHE A 379 -8.85 -9.20 23.44
C PHE A 379 -9.95 -8.77 24.40
N GLU A 380 -10.46 -7.55 24.28
CA GLU A 380 -11.59 -7.07 25.10
C GLU A 380 -12.86 -7.88 24.89
N LEU A 381 -13.20 -8.20 23.64
CA LEU A 381 -14.36 -9.04 23.32
C LEU A 381 -14.23 -10.43 23.93
N ARG A 382 -13.03 -11.03 23.87
CA ARG A 382 -12.76 -12.33 24.49
C ARG A 382 -12.88 -12.29 26.00
N LEU A 383 -12.37 -11.24 26.63
CA LEU A 383 -12.48 -11.04 28.08
C LEU A 383 -13.95 -10.93 28.51
N LYS A 384 -14.77 -10.17 27.78
CA LYS A 384 -16.21 -10.02 28.05
C LYS A 384 -16.97 -11.34 27.89
N HIS A 385 -16.67 -12.12 26.85
CA HIS A 385 -17.29 -13.44 26.67
C HIS A 385 -16.89 -14.43 27.77
N ALA A 386 -15.63 -14.42 28.21
CA ALA A 386 -15.18 -15.25 29.31
C ALA A 386 -15.91 -14.92 30.63
N GLN A 387 -16.18 -13.63 30.89
CA GLN A 387 -16.95 -13.20 32.07
C GLN A 387 -18.42 -13.67 32.02
N ILE A 388 -19.07 -13.56 30.86
CA ILE A 388 -20.48 -13.98 30.70
C ILE A 388 -20.61 -15.51 30.87
N SER A 389 -19.62 -16.29 30.44
CA SER A 389 -19.66 -17.75 30.57
C SER A 389 -19.56 -18.27 32.02
N VAL A 390 -19.16 -17.44 32.98
CA VAL A 390 -18.95 -17.84 34.38
C VAL A 390 -20.09 -17.38 35.31
N GLY A 391 -21.04 -16.58 34.81
CA GLY A 391 -22.19 -16.11 35.58
C GLY A 391 -23.36 -17.11 35.56
N PRO A 392 -23.89 -17.55 36.73
CA PRO A 392 -25.04 -18.44 36.78
C PRO A 392 -26.37 -17.70 36.46
N ASP A 393 -27.16 -18.25 35.53
CA ASP A 393 -28.63 -18.19 35.43
C ASP A 393 -29.39 -16.86 35.16
N HIS A 394 -28.86 -15.89 34.40
CA HIS A 394 -29.70 -14.79 33.87
C HIS A 394 -29.71 -14.70 32.33
N GLN A 395 -30.67 -15.43 31.73
CA GLN A 395 -30.72 -15.83 30.32
C GLN A 395 -31.36 -14.83 29.32
N ASN A 396 -31.70 -13.59 29.69
CA ASN A 396 -32.62 -12.77 28.85
C ASN A 396 -32.09 -11.44 28.27
N ARG A 397 -30.79 -11.22 28.04
CA ARG A 397 -30.28 -9.88 27.63
C ARG A 397 -29.17 -9.82 26.55
N SER A 398 -29.24 -10.63 25.50
CA SER A 398 -28.11 -10.84 24.57
C SER A 398 -28.06 -9.99 23.27
N LEU A 399 -29.04 -9.13 22.93
CA LEU A 399 -29.08 -8.53 21.57
C LEU A 399 -28.59 -7.07 21.42
N GLU A 400 -28.45 -6.27 22.49
CA GLU A 400 -28.14 -4.83 22.37
C GLU A 400 -26.64 -4.47 22.32
N ALA A 401 -25.72 -5.41 22.63
CA ALA A 401 -24.30 -5.09 22.78
C ALA A 401 -23.54 -4.84 21.46
N VAL A 402 -24.13 -5.15 20.30
CA VAL A 402 -23.42 -5.10 19.00
C VAL A 402 -23.39 -3.69 18.39
N ASP A 403 -24.36 -2.82 18.68
CA ASP A 403 -24.41 -1.47 18.10
C ASP A 403 -23.40 -0.47 18.74
N LEU A 404 -22.85 -0.80 19.91
CA LEU A 404 -21.85 0.03 20.60
C LEU A 404 -20.42 -0.09 20.01
N LEU A 405 -20.12 -1.16 19.26
CA LEU A 405 -18.79 -1.41 18.70
C LEU A 405 -18.38 -0.51 17.52
N CYS A 406 -19.32 0.28 16.98
CA CYS A 406 -19.05 1.20 15.86
C CYS A 406 -18.99 2.68 16.28
N GLY A 407 -19.29 2.99 17.55
CA GLY A 407 -19.55 4.34 18.04
C GLY A 407 -18.37 5.07 18.71
N ASP A 408 -17.20 4.45 18.82
CA ASP A 408 -16.14 4.98 19.69
C ASP A 408 -15.28 6.05 18.99
N LYS A 409 -15.68 7.31 19.15
CA LYS A 409 -15.01 8.49 18.58
C LYS A 409 -13.91 9.08 19.49
N SER A 410 -13.78 8.68 20.75
CA SER A 410 -12.84 9.35 21.68
C SER A 410 -11.47 8.65 21.79
N LEU A 411 -11.41 7.33 21.74
CA LEU A 411 -10.15 6.59 21.97
C LEU A 411 -9.13 6.67 20.82
N THR A 412 -9.55 7.12 19.63
CA THR A 412 -8.69 7.16 18.44
C THR A 412 -7.71 8.34 18.42
N VAL A 413 -7.98 9.42 19.15
CA VAL A 413 -7.14 10.63 19.10
C VAL A 413 -5.98 10.58 20.10
N GLU A 414 -6.20 9.95 21.25
CA GLU A 414 -5.22 9.93 22.33
C GLU A 414 -4.07 8.93 22.06
N MET A 415 -4.37 7.79 21.43
CA MET A 415 -3.37 6.76 21.16
C MET A 415 -2.48 7.05 19.94
N ASP A 416 -2.99 7.76 18.92
CA ASP A 416 -2.18 8.24 17.79
C ASP A 416 -1.26 9.38 18.23
N ALA A 417 -1.68 10.23 19.17
CA ALA A 417 -0.83 11.27 19.77
C ALA A 417 0.29 10.65 20.63
N ALA A 418 -0.01 9.63 21.43
CA ALA A 418 0.98 8.92 22.23
C ALA A 418 2.03 8.19 21.38
N MET A 419 1.63 7.59 20.24
CA MET A 419 2.57 6.92 19.34
C MET A 419 3.50 7.91 18.61
N LEU A 420 3.00 9.08 18.26
CA LEU A 420 3.81 10.15 17.67
C LEU A 420 4.77 10.77 18.69
N MET A 421 4.37 10.90 19.96
CA MET A 421 5.25 11.33 21.06
C MET A 421 6.36 10.30 21.31
N MET A 422 6.02 9.02 21.34
CA MET A 422 6.97 7.94 21.60
C MET A 422 8.03 7.77 20.51
N MET A 423 7.77 8.21 19.27
CA MET A 423 8.79 8.24 18.20
C MET A 423 9.64 9.51 18.17
N THR A 424 9.24 10.56 18.89
CA THR A 424 10.01 11.80 19.03
C THR A 424 10.83 11.87 20.32
N GLU A 425 10.62 10.96 21.28
CA GLU A 425 11.33 10.93 22.57
C GLU A 425 12.73 10.31 22.53
N ASP A 426 13.20 9.81 21.38
CA ASP A 426 14.56 9.22 21.25
C ASP A 426 15.65 10.20 20.77
N ALA A 427 15.35 11.50 20.62
CA ALA A 427 16.31 12.44 20.02
C ALA A 427 16.77 13.59 20.92
N ASP A 428 16.10 13.90 22.03
CA ASP A 428 16.56 14.96 22.93
C ASP A 428 16.38 14.52 24.39
N GLY A 429 17.52 14.34 25.07
CA GLY A 429 17.57 14.21 26.51
C GLY A 429 17.07 15.47 27.22
N GLU A 430 16.69 15.25 28.48
CA GLU A 430 16.23 16.24 29.47
C GLU A 430 14.75 16.64 29.38
N LEU A 431 13.90 15.92 30.12
CA LEU A 431 13.35 16.38 31.42
C LEU A 431 11.99 15.70 31.70
N TYR A 432 12.01 14.41 32.01
CA TYR A 432 11.02 13.81 32.92
C TYR A 432 11.77 12.96 33.93
N GLN A 433 11.71 13.41 35.18
CA GLN A 433 12.47 12.93 36.33
C GLN A 433 11.72 11.72 36.94
N PRO A 434 12.21 10.47 36.83
CA PRO A 434 11.70 9.37 37.65
C PRO A 434 12.47 9.40 38.96
N LEU A 435 11.77 9.77 40.01
CA LEU A 435 12.23 9.84 41.39
C LEU A 435 12.51 8.42 41.93
N ALA A 436 13.55 7.73 41.46
CA ALA A 436 13.92 6.40 41.97
C ALA A 436 15.39 5.97 41.77
N ASP A 437 16.22 6.66 40.99
CA ASP A 437 17.60 6.20 40.73
C ASP A 437 18.64 6.62 41.78
N GLY A 438 18.31 7.58 42.65
CA GLY A 438 19.19 7.99 43.76
C GLY A 438 19.30 6.98 44.90
N LEU A 439 18.58 5.85 44.84
CA LEU A 439 18.63 4.83 45.89
C LEU A 439 19.70 3.77 45.67
N PHE A 440 20.20 3.60 44.45
CA PHE A 440 21.05 2.46 44.10
C PHE A 440 22.49 2.86 43.73
N TRP A 441 22.70 4.06 43.20
CA TRP A 441 24.01 4.53 42.74
C TRP A 441 24.38 5.85 43.43
N ASN A 442 25.58 5.94 44.01
CA ASN A 442 26.10 7.20 44.52
C ASN A 442 26.63 8.09 43.38
N SER A 443 26.96 9.34 43.68
CA SER A 443 27.47 10.32 42.71
C SER A 443 28.77 9.93 42.02
N ASP A 444 29.45 8.88 42.50
CA ASP A 444 30.68 8.34 41.91
C ASP A 444 30.42 7.10 41.04
N GLY A 445 29.15 6.72 40.82
CA GLY A 445 28.75 5.57 40.00
C GLY A 445 28.93 4.22 40.69
N ALA A 446 29.11 4.17 42.00
CA ALA A 446 29.20 2.94 42.78
C ALA A 446 27.83 2.52 43.35
N ALA A 447 27.57 1.21 43.38
CA ALA A 447 26.35 0.67 43.97
C ALA A 447 26.38 0.87 45.50
N VAL A 448 25.36 1.52 46.05
CA VAL A 448 25.25 1.77 47.51
C VAL A 448 25.06 0.42 48.21
N GLY A 449 26.11 -0.07 48.88
CA GLY A 449 26.08 -1.34 49.64
C GLY A 449 27.16 -2.36 49.29
N THR A 450 28.09 -2.07 48.37
CA THR A 450 29.18 -3.00 47.99
C THR A 450 30.56 -2.62 48.53
N GLU A 451 30.65 -1.67 49.47
CA GLU A 451 31.92 -1.40 50.16
C GLU A 451 32.15 -2.49 51.22
N LEU A 452 33.32 -3.15 51.18
CA LEU A 452 33.73 -4.13 52.19
C LEU A 452 33.77 -3.45 53.56
N VAL A 453 32.71 -3.59 54.34
CA VAL A 453 32.68 -3.22 55.76
C VAL A 453 33.08 -4.44 56.57
N GLU A 454 34.33 -4.46 57.06
CA GLU A 454 34.68 -5.20 58.27
C GLU A 454 33.99 -4.52 59.46
N GLY A 455 32.80 -5.00 59.85
CA GLY A 455 32.08 -4.48 61.01
C GLY A 455 30.62 -4.94 61.06
N HIS A 456 30.14 -5.28 62.26
CA HIS A 456 28.84 -5.89 62.54
C HIS A 456 27.65 -5.18 61.87
N SER A 457 26.87 -5.94 61.10
CA SER A 457 25.72 -5.48 60.33
C SER A 457 24.44 -5.49 61.17
N ASP A 458 23.87 -4.32 61.44
CA ASP A 458 22.53 -4.15 62.01
C ASP A 458 21.47 -4.15 60.87
N ILE A 459 21.15 -5.32 60.33
CA ILE A 459 19.99 -5.51 59.43
C ILE A 459 18.92 -6.33 60.15
N ILE A 460 18.25 -5.74 61.15
CA ILE A 460 16.89 -6.14 61.58
C ILE A 460 16.20 -4.92 62.19
N ARG A 461 15.45 -4.13 61.38
CA ARG A 461 14.35 -3.28 61.90
C ARG A 461 13.39 -2.79 60.81
N THR A 462 12.72 -3.72 60.14
CA THR A 462 11.68 -3.43 59.14
C THR A 462 10.26 -3.33 59.71
N ASP A 463 10.03 -3.66 60.98
CA ASP A 463 8.66 -3.75 61.53
C ASP A 463 8.02 -2.40 61.89
N ALA A 464 8.81 -1.37 62.23
CA ALA A 464 8.27 -0.09 62.68
C ALA A 464 7.69 0.78 61.53
N LEU A 465 8.13 0.56 60.29
CA LEU A 465 7.70 1.35 59.14
C LEU A 465 6.40 0.80 58.52
N VAL A 466 6.20 -0.52 58.62
CA VAL A 466 4.99 -1.21 58.15
C VAL A 466 3.79 -0.88 59.05
N GLU A 467 3.97 -0.73 60.37
CA GLU A 467 2.88 -0.30 61.26
C GLU A 467 2.44 1.14 61.03
N ARG A 468 3.37 2.06 60.73
CA ARG A 468 3.00 3.46 60.41
C ARG A 468 2.21 3.56 59.11
N LEU A 469 2.54 2.76 58.11
CA LEU A 469 1.81 2.74 56.83
C LEU A 469 0.42 2.10 56.98
N LYS A 470 0.24 1.10 57.85
CA LYS A 470 -1.08 0.55 58.17
C LYS A 470 -1.98 1.55 58.89
N ALA A 471 -1.44 2.30 59.85
CA ALA A 471 -2.18 3.34 60.58
C ALA A 471 -2.69 4.46 59.65
N GLN A 472 -1.87 4.90 58.69
CA GLN A 472 -2.26 5.93 57.72
C GLN A 472 -3.35 5.49 56.72
N SER A 473 -3.51 4.18 56.48
CA SER A 473 -4.54 3.68 55.57
C SER A 473 -5.94 3.66 56.22
N TYR A 474 -6.01 3.47 57.54
CA TYR A 474 -7.28 3.43 58.28
C TYR A 474 -7.95 4.81 58.38
N ASP A 475 -7.18 5.88 58.54
CA ASP A 475 -7.73 7.25 58.60
C ASP A 475 -8.35 7.72 57.27
N ARG A 476 -7.82 7.24 56.13
CA ARG A 476 -8.39 7.57 54.81
C ARG A 476 -9.73 6.90 54.55
N TYR A 477 -9.95 5.68 55.08
CA TYR A 477 -11.24 4.99 54.97
C TYR A 477 -12.30 5.57 55.90
N ALA A 478 -11.91 6.10 57.07
CA ALA A 478 -12.84 6.75 57.98
C ALA A 478 -13.39 8.08 57.42
N SER A 479 -12.55 8.90 56.78
CA SER A 479 -12.99 10.18 56.19
C SER A 479 -13.90 10.03 54.97
N ALA A 480 -13.71 8.98 54.16
CA ALA A 480 -14.58 8.72 53.01
C ALA A 480 -16.02 8.33 53.40
N LYS A 481 -16.20 7.76 54.60
CA LYS A 481 -17.53 7.33 55.09
C LYS A 481 -18.37 8.48 55.66
N VAL A 482 -17.73 9.55 56.13
CA VAL A 482 -18.42 10.75 56.65
C VAL A 482 -18.97 11.60 55.51
N LEU A 483 -18.22 11.75 54.40
CA LEU A 483 -18.67 12.51 53.22
C LEU A 483 -19.84 11.86 52.47
N ALA A 484 -20.05 10.54 52.62
CA ALA A 484 -21.18 9.85 51.98
C ALA A 484 -22.53 10.10 52.70
N TYR A 485 -22.52 10.53 53.97
CA TYR A 485 -23.75 10.81 54.71
C TYR A 485 -24.23 12.27 54.57
N GLU A 486 -23.37 13.21 54.18
CA GLU A 486 -23.75 14.62 53.97
C GLU A 486 -24.33 14.92 52.58
N CYS A 487 -24.26 13.99 51.62
CA CYS A 487 -24.85 14.18 50.28
C CYS A 487 -26.28 13.60 50.13
N ASN A 488 -26.88 13.09 51.20
CA ASN A 488 -28.20 12.45 51.15
C ASN A 488 -29.24 13.02 52.13
N SER A 489 -29.02 14.26 52.60
CA SER A 489 -29.97 15.03 53.40
C SER A 489 -30.53 16.22 52.61
#